data_AF-A0A1T3NML1-F1
#
_entry.id   AF-A0A1T3NML1-F1
#
_cell.length_a   1.000
_cell.length_b   1.000
_cell.length_c   1.000
_cell.angle_alpha   90.00
_cell.angle_beta   90.00
_cell.angle_gamma   90.00
#
_symmetry.space_group_name_H-M   'P 1'
#
loop_
_entity.id
_entity.type
_entity.pdbx_description
1 polymer ?
#
loop_
_entity_poly.entity_id
_entity_poly.type
_entity_poly.pdbx_seq_one_letter_code
_entity_poly.pdbx_strand_id
1 'polypeptide(L)'
;MDWWRSCSVRVVDPAPELSGVLRSFLDDLTAAFVRGGHRLIPPTDRETRLDVVLMGVSVPDGPAPLADRIVEEPTPLLLRLRKDQGRQGTVGRLVAVAEVPERMSEMAHPEVVRVARILMARVGVFTVVFITPGTLPGEVAEATLCTMEGGHPTETEHVAQGICDRLVAAACAHEVAGRHDVVRDAITAEAWAAARAPRSLVAAGTRMGDLGLLPAPHAMRDFVSPRLTRTYAMYLNLQGFSEGMLFAFDPDLDALVVTASGRWGVDKRDLSAGDLVAVDHRLDRGRVRVLAPEGMQPMAPSVEAWEVCALFEAAPTVRVGKNAAGHWRWDPNGTHEVPAIRAGLHAHVGVSYADPALIESIPPDRDRYPYGFGCGTDLMIDVARSTLAASRALHDPADTRHYVRWPMLYHGEMALELWGPGQSDEPLRGLLDVFDPQVLGAVHFHADHIDQPR
;
A
#
# COMPACT_ATOMS: atom_id res chain seq x y z
N MET A 1 -13.27 16.07 -10.33
CA MET A 1 -11.97 15.43 -10.01
C MET A 1 -11.35 14.98 -11.32
N ASP A 2 -10.17 15.46 -11.66
CA ASP A 2 -9.56 15.25 -12.99
C ASP A 2 -9.15 13.79 -13.26
N TRP A 3 -9.02 12.99 -12.20
CA TRP A 3 -8.67 11.57 -12.27
C TRP A 3 -9.88 10.63 -12.36
N TRP A 4 -11.09 11.09 -12.02
CA TRP A 4 -12.28 10.25 -12.05
C TRP A 4 -12.74 10.04 -13.50
N ARG A 5 -12.93 8.78 -13.90
CA ARG A 5 -13.36 8.44 -15.26
C ARG A 5 -14.46 7.39 -15.26
N SER A 6 -15.14 7.28 -16.40
CA SER A 6 -16.05 6.15 -16.62
C SER A 6 -15.27 4.84 -16.63
N CYS A 7 -15.78 3.84 -15.92
CA CYS A 7 -15.25 2.48 -15.88
C CYS A 7 -16.11 1.51 -16.73
N SER A 8 -15.47 0.51 -17.33
CA SER A 8 -16.15 -0.67 -17.88
C SER A 8 -16.27 -1.76 -16.81
N VAL A 9 -17.50 -2.24 -16.58
CA VAL A 9 -17.83 -3.14 -15.48
C VAL A 9 -18.48 -4.40 -16.02
N ARG A 10 -18.07 -5.55 -15.54
CA ARG A 10 -18.70 -6.84 -15.87
C ARG A 10 -18.99 -7.63 -14.61
N VAL A 11 -20.19 -8.19 -14.54
CA VAL A 11 -20.51 -9.26 -13.57
C VAL A 11 -20.27 -10.59 -14.27
N VAL A 12 -19.38 -11.42 -13.72
CA VAL A 12 -19.18 -12.79 -14.20
C VAL A 12 -20.30 -13.64 -13.64
N ASP A 13 -20.83 -14.55 -14.46
CA ASP A 13 -21.97 -15.38 -14.11
C ASP A 13 -21.84 -15.90 -12.67
N PRO A 14 -22.75 -15.47 -11.78
CA PRO A 14 -22.66 -15.84 -10.39
C PRO A 14 -22.79 -17.35 -10.26
N ALA A 15 -22.15 -17.94 -9.24
CA ALA A 15 -22.37 -19.35 -8.94
C ALA A 15 -23.89 -19.62 -8.87
N PRO A 16 -24.40 -20.72 -9.45
CA PRO A 16 -25.85 -20.96 -9.55
C PRO A 16 -26.56 -21.00 -8.18
N GLU A 17 -25.79 -21.07 -7.09
CA GLU A 17 -26.22 -21.21 -5.70
C GLU A 17 -26.14 -19.90 -4.89
N LEU A 18 -26.05 -18.72 -5.53
CA LEU A 18 -26.09 -17.46 -4.75
C LEU A 18 -27.46 -17.27 -4.06
N SER A 19 -27.39 -16.79 -2.81
CA SER A 19 -28.52 -16.31 -2.04
C SER A 19 -29.26 -15.17 -2.73
N GLY A 20 -30.52 -14.96 -2.31
CA GLY A 20 -31.34 -13.84 -2.81
C GLY A 20 -30.78 -12.47 -2.45
N VAL A 21 -30.16 -12.33 -1.27
CA VAL A 21 -29.57 -11.07 -0.79
C VAL A 21 -28.36 -10.69 -1.62
N LEU A 22 -27.39 -11.59 -1.79
CA LEU A 22 -26.23 -11.35 -2.66
C LEU A 22 -26.61 -11.03 -4.11
N ARG A 23 -27.62 -11.71 -4.67
CA ARG A 23 -28.11 -11.38 -6.01
C ARG A 23 -28.71 -9.97 -6.07
N SER A 24 -29.58 -9.62 -5.11
CA SER A 24 -30.16 -8.28 -5.01
C SER A 24 -29.09 -7.21 -4.88
N PHE A 25 -28.06 -7.44 -4.06
CA PHE A 25 -26.96 -6.50 -3.90
C PHE A 25 -26.14 -6.31 -5.18
N LEU A 26 -25.85 -7.39 -5.91
CA LEU A 26 -25.16 -7.30 -7.20
C LEU A 26 -25.99 -6.51 -8.22
N ASP A 27 -27.31 -6.65 -8.22
CA ASP A 27 -28.21 -5.87 -9.07
C ASP A 27 -28.20 -4.39 -8.68
N ASP A 28 -28.27 -4.08 -7.38
CA ASP A 28 -28.21 -2.71 -6.85
C ASP A 28 -26.86 -2.03 -7.11
N LEU A 29 -25.76 -2.76 -6.95
CA LEU A 29 -24.40 -2.29 -7.24
C LEU A 29 -24.23 -2.03 -8.75
N THR A 30 -24.74 -2.93 -9.58
CA THR A 30 -24.78 -2.77 -11.05
C THR A 30 -25.60 -1.54 -11.46
N ALA A 31 -26.73 -1.30 -10.80
CA ALA A 31 -27.54 -0.09 -11.00
C ALA A 31 -26.81 1.17 -10.51
N ALA A 32 -26.05 1.11 -9.40
CA ALA A 32 -25.21 2.20 -8.93
C ALA A 32 -24.14 2.58 -9.96
N PHE A 33 -23.47 1.59 -10.56
CA PHE A 33 -22.53 1.83 -11.65
C PHE A 33 -23.18 2.58 -12.82
N VAL A 34 -24.36 2.15 -13.26
CA VAL A 34 -25.09 2.82 -14.35
C VAL A 34 -25.49 4.25 -13.99
N ARG A 35 -26.01 4.48 -12.77
CA ARG A 35 -26.35 5.84 -12.28
C ARG A 35 -25.13 6.75 -12.22
N GLY A 36 -23.96 6.20 -11.87
CA GLY A 36 -22.67 6.90 -11.90
C GLY A 36 -22.09 7.15 -13.29
N GLY A 37 -22.79 6.74 -14.36
CA GLY A 37 -22.34 6.91 -15.74
C GLY A 37 -21.32 5.88 -16.21
N HIS A 38 -21.17 4.75 -15.51
CA HIS A 38 -20.29 3.66 -15.88
C HIS A 38 -20.96 2.67 -16.83
N ARG A 39 -20.16 1.95 -17.61
CA ARG A 39 -20.66 1.06 -18.66
C ARG A 39 -20.70 -0.39 -18.18
N LEU A 40 -21.88 -0.99 -18.21
CA LEU A 40 -22.01 -2.43 -18.02
C LEU A 40 -21.73 -3.18 -19.32
N ILE A 41 -20.84 -4.15 -19.23
CA ILE A 41 -20.38 -4.94 -20.36
C ILE A 41 -21.02 -6.32 -20.28
N PRO A 42 -21.89 -6.70 -21.24
CA PRO A 42 -22.51 -8.01 -21.25
C PRO A 42 -21.48 -9.15 -21.24
N PRO A 43 -21.79 -10.31 -20.64
CA PRO A 43 -20.88 -11.47 -20.66
C PRO A 43 -20.51 -11.94 -22.07
N THR A 44 -21.41 -11.74 -23.04
CA THR A 44 -21.22 -12.11 -24.44
C THR A 44 -20.29 -11.17 -25.21
N ASP A 45 -19.98 -9.99 -24.66
CA ASP A 45 -19.13 -9.00 -25.31
C ASP A 45 -17.65 -9.38 -25.18
N ARG A 46 -16.91 -9.20 -26.27
CA ARG A 46 -15.47 -9.48 -26.37
C ARG A 46 -14.61 -8.27 -26.03
N GLU A 47 -15.14 -7.27 -25.32
CA GLU A 47 -14.35 -6.14 -24.85
C GLU A 47 -13.05 -6.62 -24.19
N THR A 48 -11.94 -6.10 -24.70
CA THR A 48 -10.60 -6.55 -24.36
C THR A 48 -10.06 -5.90 -23.09
N ARG A 49 -10.75 -4.89 -22.56
CA ARG A 49 -10.35 -4.15 -21.36
C ARG A 49 -11.54 -3.93 -20.44
N LEU A 50 -11.50 -4.57 -19.29
CA LEU A 50 -12.48 -4.40 -18.21
C LEU A 50 -11.80 -3.71 -17.03
N ASP A 51 -12.39 -2.62 -16.55
CA ASP A 51 -11.87 -1.90 -15.38
C ASP A 51 -12.24 -2.62 -14.09
N VAL A 52 -13.49 -3.09 -13.97
CA VAL A 52 -13.99 -3.82 -12.80
C VAL A 52 -14.69 -5.10 -13.23
N VAL A 53 -14.35 -6.21 -12.58
CA VAL A 53 -15.01 -7.49 -12.75
C VAL A 53 -15.51 -7.97 -11.40
N LEU A 54 -16.84 -8.09 -11.27
CA LEU A 54 -17.53 -8.54 -10.07
C LEU A 54 -17.85 -10.03 -10.17
N MET A 55 -17.65 -10.77 -9.08
CA MET A 55 -18.08 -12.15 -8.95
C MET A 55 -18.66 -12.38 -7.56
N GLY A 56 -19.90 -12.89 -7.51
CA GLY A 56 -20.46 -13.38 -6.25
C GLY A 56 -19.80 -14.69 -5.84
N VAL A 57 -19.45 -14.82 -4.57
CA VAL A 57 -18.88 -16.03 -3.97
C VAL A 57 -19.71 -16.44 -2.75
N SER A 58 -19.95 -17.74 -2.62
CA SER A 58 -20.70 -18.29 -1.49
C SER A 58 -19.75 -18.63 -0.35
N VAL A 59 -20.05 -18.12 0.86
CA VAL A 59 -19.41 -18.57 2.09
C VAL A 59 -20.48 -19.33 2.89
N PRO A 60 -20.33 -20.65 3.11
CA PRO A 60 -21.33 -21.45 3.83
C PRO A 60 -21.59 -20.90 5.22
N ASP A 61 -22.87 -20.83 5.62
CA ASP A 61 -23.23 -20.52 7.01
C ASP A 61 -22.83 -21.63 7.97
N GLY A 62 -22.55 -21.27 9.22
CA GLY A 62 -22.30 -22.25 10.26
C GLY A 62 -21.68 -21.64 11.52
N PRO A 63 -21.55 -22.45 12.59
CA PRO A 63 -21.01 -22.01 13.87
C PRO A 63 -19.48 -21.90 13.88
N ALA A 64 -18.80 -22.35 12.82
CA ALA A 64 -17.35 -22.25 12.70
C ALA A 64 -16.93 -20.79 12.43
N PRO A 65 -15.72 -20.37 12.86
CA PRO A 65 -15.20 -19.05 12.54
C PRO A 65 -15.24 -18.76 11.03
N LEU A 66 -15.55 -17.53 10.64
CA LEU A 66 -15.70 -17.12 9.23
C LEU A 66 -14.51 -17.55 8.35
N ALA A 67 -13.28 -17.38 8.87
CA ALA A 67 -12.05 -17.80 8.21
C ALA A 67 -12.03 -19.29 7.80
N ASP A 68 -12.65 -20.16 8.62
CA ASP A 68 -12.66 -21.61 8.40
C ASP A 68 -13.79 -22.03 7.45
N ARG A 69 -14.82 -21.18 7.28
CA ARG A 69 -15.96 -21.42 6.37
C ARG A 69 -15.61 -21.11 4.91
N ILE A 70 -14.66 -20.22 4.65
CA ILE A 70 -14.28 -19.83 3.28
C ILE A 70 -13.73 -21.05 2.52
N VAL A 71 -14.36 -21.44 1.43
CA VAL A 71 -13.92 -22.61 0.65
C VAL A 71 -12.80 -22.23 -0.34
N GLU A 72 -11.80 -23.10 -0.47
CA GLU A 72 -10.72 -22.92 -1.43
C GLU A 72 -11.16 -23.30 -2.86
N GLU A 73 -10.98 -22.39 -3.81
CA GLU A 73 -11.18 -22.68 -5.23
C GLU A 73 -10.01 -23.51 -5.77
N PRO A 74 -10.26 -24.55 -6.58
CA PRO A 74 -9.20 -25.41 -7.11
C PRO A 74 -8.28 -24.69 -8.11
N THR A 75 -8.71 -23.55 -8.65
CA THR A 75 -7.94 -22.71 -9.57
C THR A 75 -8.24 -21.24 -9.28
N PRO A 76 -7.21 -20.40 -9.04
CA PRO A 76 -7.39 -18.97 -8.83
C PRO A 76 -8.22 -18.34 -9.95
N LEU A 77 -9.20 -17.50 -9.58
CA LEU A 77 -10.09 -16.85 -10.53
C LEU A 77 -9.34 -16.04 -11.57
N LEU A 78 -8.30 -15.30 -11.17
CA LEU A 78 -7.43 -14.58 -12.10
C LEU A 78 -6.84 -15.49 -13.19
N LEU A 79 -6.50 -16.74 -12.87
CA LEU A 79 -5.98 -17.71 -13.85
C LEU A 79 -7.10 -18.29 -14.73
N ARG A 80 -8.30 -18.51 -14.18
CA ARG A 80 -9.49 -18.92 -14.97
C ARG A 80 -9.82 -17.87 -16.01
N LEU A 81 -9.94 -16.60 -15.61
CA LEU A 81 -10.27 -15.50 -16.52
C LEU A 81 -9.22 -15.31 -17.61
N ARG A 82 -7.91 -15.43 -17.28
CA ARG A 82 -6.83 -15.39 -18.28
C ARG A 82 -6.92 -16.51 -19.32
N LYS A 83 -7.43 -17.69 -18.92
CA LYS A 83 -7.64 -18.82 -19.82
C LYS A 83 -8.84 -18.57 -20.74
N ASP A 84 -9.95 -18.09 -20.18
CA ASP A 84 -11.23 -17.98 -20.88
C ASP A 84 -11.30 -16.78 -21.83
N GLN A 85 -10.66 -15.66 -21.48
CA GLN A 85 -10.64 -14.45 -22.32
C GLN A 85 -9.63 -14.52 -23.48
N GLY A 86 -8.86 -15.61 -23.59
CA GLY A 86 -7.66 -15.64 -24.41
C GLY A 86 -6.59 -14.68 -23.85
N ARG A 87 -5.33 -14.85 -24.27
CA ARG A 87 -4.17 -14.10 -23.75
C ARG A 87 -4.21 -12.57 -23.96
N GLN A 88 -5.27 -12.01 -24.54
CA GLN A 88 -5.34 -10.62 -24.98
C GLN A 88 -6.22 -9.69 -24.12
N GLY A 89 -7.07 -10.24 -23.24
CA GLY A 89 -7.87 -9.42 -22.32
C GLY A 89 -7.06 -8.89 -21.14
N THR A 90 -7.24 -7.61 -20.78
CA THR A 90 -6.74 -7.03 -19.52
C THR A 90 -7.91 -6.79 -18.57
N VAL A 91 -7.86 -7.43 -17.41
CA VAL A 91 -8.77 -7.18 -16.28
C VAL A 91 -8.04 -6.27 -15.30
N GLY A 92 -8.62 -5.10 -15.03
CA GLY A 92 -8.11 -4.13 -14.06
C GLY A 92 -8.27 -4.65 -12.64
N ARG A 93 -9.48 -4.55 -12.09
CA ARG A 93 -9.82 -4.98 -10.73
C ARG A 93 -10.76 -6.18 -10.77
N LEU A 94 -10.37 -7.25 -10.10
CA LEU A 94 -11.19 -8.44 -9.90
C LEU A 94 -11.68 -8.46 -8.45
N VAL A 95 -12.99 -8.46 -8.26
CA VAL A 95 -13.64 -8.27 -6.96
C VAL A 95 -14.52 -9.47 -6.65
N ALA A 96 -14.25 -10.14 -5.53
CA ALA A 96 -15.17 -11.14 -4.98
C ALA A 96 -16.18 -10.46 -4.05
N VAL A 97 -17.47 -10.72 -4.22
CA VAL A 97 -18.53 -10.22 -3.35
C VAL A 97 -19.09 -11.40 -2.57
N ALA A 98 -18.93 -11.40 -1.25
CA ALA A 98 -19.28 -12.50 -0.36
C ALA A 98 -20.36 -12.07 0.63
N GLU A 99 -21.44 -12.83 0.72
CA GLU A 99 -22.41 -12.68 1.80
C GLU A 99 -21.95 -13.44 3.04
N VAL A 100 -21.99 -12.78 4.19
CA VAL A 100 -21.63 -13.35 5.50
C VAL A 100 -22.57 -12.79 6.59
N PRO A 101 -22.97 -13.59 7.60
CA PRO A 101 -23.80 -13.10 8.69
C PRO A 101 -23.07 -12.17 9.66
N GLU A 102 -21.74 -12.24 9.72
CA GLU A 102 -20.91 -11.38 10.56
C GLU A 102 -20.87 -9.94 10.04
N ARG A 103 -20.86 -8.99 10.98
CA ARG A 103 -20.65 -7.57 10.71
C ARG A 103 -19.17 -7.25 10.80
N MET A 104 -18.56 -6.92 9.67
CA MET A 104 -17.14 -6.57 9.64
C MET A 104 -16.86 -5.32 10.47
N SER A 105 -17.83 -4.40 10.56
CA SER A 105 -17.71 -3.18 11.36
C SER A 105 -17.64 -3.40 12.88
N GLU A 106 -18.02 -4.59 13.34
CA GLU A 106 -18.00 -4.98 14.76
C GLU A 106 -16.80 -5.88 15.09
N MET A 107 -16.03 -6.31 14.09
CA MET A 107 -14.86 -7.16 14.24
C MET A 107 -13.60 -6.33 14.51
N ALA A 108 -12.62 -6.94 15.18
CA ALA A 108 -11.31 -6.32 15.34
C ALA A 108 -10.59 -6.21 13.98
N HIS A 109 -9.86 -5.12 13.75
CA HIS A 109 -9.12 -4.88 12.52
C HIS A 109 -8.26 -6.09 12.05
N PRO A 110 -7.47 -6.76 12.92
CA PRO A 110 -6.67 -7.92 12.48
C PRO A 110 -7.52 -9.11 12.04
N GLU A 111 -8.72 -9.25 12.60
CA GLU A 111 -9.66 -10.32 12.25
C GLU A 111 -10.26 -10.09 10.85
N VAL A 112 -10.72 -8.85 10.57
CA VAL A 112 -11.22 -8.46 9.25
C VAL A 112 -10.14 -8.65 8.18
N VAL A 113 -8.93 -8.15 8.44
CA VAL A 113 -7.78 -8.29 7.53
C VAL A 113 -7.45 -9.76 7.27
N ARG A 114 -7.44 -10.60 8.32
CA ARG A 114 -7.17 -12.03 8.18
C ARG A 114 -8.23 -12.72 7.32
N VAL A 115 -9.51 -12.50 7.61
CA VAL A 115 -10.62 -13.09 6.85
C VAL A 115 -10.59 -12.64 5.38
N ALA A 116 -10.37 -11.35 5.14
CA ALA A 116 -10.27 -10.79 3.80
C ALA A 116 -9.13 -11.44 3.01
N ARG A 117 -7.93 -11.56 3.60
CA ARG A 117 -6.76 -12.21 2.97
C ARG A 117 -6.99 -13.69 2.68
N ILE A 118 -7.67 -14.40 3.57
CA ILE A 118 -8.06 -15.79 3.33
C ILE A 118 -8.99 -15.88 2.12
N LEU A 119 -10.02 -15.04 2.04
CA LEU A 119 -10.95 -15.06 0.90
C LEU A 119 -10.25 -14.65 -0.41
N MET A 120 -9.44 -13.59 -0.39
CA MET A 120 -8.60 -13.17 -1.52
C MET A 120 -7.75 -14.32 -2.04
N ALA A 121 -7.02 -15.00 -1.15
CA ALA A 121 -6.11 -16.07 -1.51
C ALA A 121 -6.85 -17.34 -1.96
N ARG A 122 -7.96 -17.70 -1.33
CA ARG A 122 -8.75 -18.91 -1.66
C ARG A 122 -9.53 -18.76 -2.96
N VAL A 123 -9.98 -17.55 -3.31
CA VAL A 123 -10.69 -17.29 -4.57
C VAL A 123 -9.72 -16.91 -5.70
N GLY A 124 -8.61 -16.25 -5.39
CA GLY A 124 -7.67 -15.73 -6.38
C GLY A 124 -8.01 -14.33 -6.88
N VAL A 125 -8.33 -13.44 -5.95
CA VAL A 125 -8.60 -12.01 -6.16
C VAL A 125 -7.75 -11.16 -5.21
N PHE A 126 -7.65 -9.86 -5.44
CA PHE A 126 -6.93 -8.91 -4.57
C PHE A 126 -7.86 -7.87 -3.90
N THR A 127 -9.15 -8.00 -4.14
CA THR A 127 -10.17 -7.10 -3.62
C THR A 127 -11.41 -7.91 -3.31
N VAL A 128 -11.99 -7.67 -2.14
CA VAL A 128 -13.16 -8.38 -1.63
C VAL A 128 -14.17 -7.35 -1.15
N VAL A 129 -15.45 -7.63 -1.35
CA VAL A 129 -16.54 -6.93 -0.65
C VAL A 129 -17.29 -7.96 0.17
N PHE A 130 -17.31 -7.81 1.49
CA PHE A 130 -18.22 -8.55 2.35
C PHE A 130 -19.54 -7.79 2.45
N ILE A 131 -20.66 -8.49 2.35
CA ILE A 131 -21.98 -7.93 2.62
C ILE A 131 -22.61 -8.68 3.79
N THR A 132 -23.24 -7.92 4.69
CA THR A 132 -24.02 -8.48 5.80
C THR A 132 -25.51 -8.27 5.50
N PRO A 133 -26.33 -9.33 5.48
CA PRO A 133 -27.77 -9.20 5.29
C PRO A 133 -28.43 -8.29 6.33
N GLY A 134 -29.45 -7.55 5.90
CA GLY A 134 -30.31 -6.75 6.75
C GLY A 134 -31.44 -7.55 7.39
N THR A 135 -32.38 -6.83 7.98
CA THR A 135 -33.55 -7.43 8.64
C THR A 135 -34.66 -7.79 7.66
N LEU A 136 -34.73 -7.07 6.53
CA LEU A 136 -35.72 -7.29 5.48
C LEU A 136 -35.15 -8.17 4.35
N PRO A 137 -35.99 -8.98 3.68
CA PRO A 137 -35.54 -9.77 2.53
C PRO A 137 -34.91 -8.89 1.43
N GLY A 138 -33.68 -9.21 1.03
CA GLY A 138 -32.93 -8.47 0.01
C GLY A 138 -32.20 -7.22 0.54
N GLU A 139 -32.40 -6.85 1.80
CA GLU A 139 -31.69 -5.75 2.44
C GLU A 139 -30.24 -6.14 2.74
N VAL A 140 -29.33 -5.17 2.61
CA VAL A 140 -27.94 -5.27 3.07
C VAL A 140 -27.74 -4.22 4.15
N ALA A 141 -27.40 -4.66 5.37
CA ALA A 141 -27.15 -3.79 6.51
C ALA A 141 -25.83 -3.03 6.38
N GLU A 142 -24.79 -3.71 5.89
CA GLU A 142 -23.51 -3.09 5.60
C GLU A 142 -22.77 -3.84 4.48
N ALA A 143 -21.88 -3.12 3.81
CA ALA A 143 -20.89 -3.71 2.93
C ALA A 143 -19.51 -3.16 3.23
N THR A 144 -18.50 -4.03 3.24
CA THR A 144 -17.13 -3.68 3.59
C THR A 144 -16.20 -4.03 2.45
N LEU A 145 -15.54 -3.03 1.87
CA LEU A 145 -14.53 -3.21 0.83
C LEU A 145 -13.18 -3.50 1.46
N CYS A 146 -12.64 -4.70 1.29
CA CYS A 146 -11.33 -5.07 1.80
C CYS A 146 -10.25 -5.05 0.71
N THR A 147 -9.07 -4.50 1.04
CA THR A 147 -7.88 -4.47 0.18
C THR A 147 -6.72 -5.29 0.77
N MET A 148 -5.69 -5.55 -0.04
CA MET A 148 -4.52 -6.34 0.35
C MET A 148 -3.73 -5.69 1.49
N GLU A 149 -3.71 -4.36 1.50
CA GLU A 149 -2.93 -3.52 2.41
C GLU A 149 -3.55 -3.42 3.80
N GLY A 150 -4.76 -3.94 3.98
CA GLY A 150 -5.48 -3.98 5.27
C GLY A 150 -6.65 -3.00 5.35
N GLY A 151 -6.89 -2.20 4.32
CA GLY A 151 -8.05 -1.31 4.26
C GLY A 151 -9.35 -2.07 4.20
N HIS A 152 -10.33 -1.63 4.98
CA HIS A 152 -11.68 -2.19 5.07
C HIS A 152 -12.75 -1.15 5.43
N PRO A 153 -12.89 -0.05 4.66
CA PRO A 153 -13.98 0.88 4.88
C PRO A 153 -15.35 0.19 4.73
N THR A 154 -16.25 0.48 5.67
CA THR A 154 -17.60 -0.07 5.76
C THR A 154 -18.62 0.99 5.39
N GLU A 155 -19.52 0.65 4.46
CA GLU A 155 -20.71 1.42 4.12
C GLU A 155 -21.93 0.87 4.84
N THR A 156 -22.64 1.73 5.57
CA THR A 156 -23.91 1.42 6.25
C THR A 156 -25.09 2.24 5.72
N GLU A 157 -24.81 3.24 4.88
CA GLU A 157 -25.79 4.14 4.27
C GLU A 157 -25.54 4.16 2.77
N HIS A 158 -26.62 4.15 1.97
CA HIS A 158 -26.49 4.07 0.51
C HIS A 158 -25.49 2.99 0.04
N VAL A 159 -25.52 1.82 0.69
CA VAL A 159 -24.46 0.80 0.69
C VAL A 159 -23.91 0.49 -0.69
N ALA A 160 -24.77 0.21 -1.67
CA ALA A 160 -24.37 -0.09 -3.04
C ALA A 160 -23.67 1.09 -3.74
N GLN A 161 -24.08 2.33 -3.47
CA GLN A 161 -23.47 3.53 -4.03
C GLN A 161 -22.08 3.79 -3.41
N GLY A 162 -21.95 3.71 -2.09
CA GLY A 162 -20.65 3.91 -1.43
C GLY A 162 -19.61 2.87 -1.88
N ILE A 163 -19.99 1.60 -1.99
CA ILE A 163 -19.12 0.55 -2.54
C ILE A 163 -18.80 0.80 -4.01
N CYS A 164 -19.79 1.19 -4.82
CA CYS A 164 -19.57 1.59 -6.21
C CYS A 164 -18.49 2.65 -6.30
N ASP A 165 -18.61 3.74 -5.54
CA ASP A 165 -17.70 4.87 -5.63
C ASP A 165 -16.27 4.49 -5.23
N ARG A 166 -16.10 3.66 -4.19
CA ARG A 166 -14.78 3.15 -3.78
C ARG A 166 -14.16 2.21 -4.82
N LEU A 167 -14.95 1.32 -5.43
CA LEU A 167 -14.48 0.44 -6.50
C LEU A 167 -14.09 1.23 -7.74
N VAL A 168 -14.84 2.27 -8.09
CA VAL A 168 -14.52 3.18 -9.20
C VAL A 168 -13.23 3.93 -8.90
N ALA A 169 -13.08 4.48 -7.69
CA ALA A 169 -11.85 5.15 -7.28
C ALA A 169 -10.63 4.23 -7.42
N ALA A 170 -10.71 3.00 -6.91
CA ALA A 170 -9.66 2.00 -7.03
C ALA A 170 -9.38 1.57 -8.48
N ALA A 171 -10.38 1.61 -9.38
CA ALA A 171 -10.23 1.29 -10.80
C ALA A 171 -9.70 2.46 -11.65
N CYS A 172 -9.86 3.70 -11.17
CA CYS A 172 -9.26 4.90 -11.78
C CYS A 172 -7.75 4.97 -11.52
N ALA A 173 -7.27 4.40 -10.41
CA ALA A 173 -5.86 4.28 -10.09
C ALA A 173 -5.17 3.19 -10.93
N HIS A 174 -4.09 3.55 -11.62
CA HIS A 174 -3.29 2.62 -12.42
C HIS A 174 -2.04 2.16 -11.67
N GLU A 175 -1.84 0.84 -11.66
CA GLU A 175 -0.63 0.22 -11.13
C GLU A 175 0.63 0.69 -11.89
N VAL A 176 1.56 1.30 -11.16
CA VAL A 176 2.89 1.68 -11.64
C VAL A 176 3.99 0.73 -11.14
N ALA A 177 3.69 -0.06 -10.11
CA ALA A 177 4.59 -1.07 -9.58
C ALA A 177 5.12 -2.01 -10.68
N GLY A 178 6.44 -2.19 -10.71
CA GLY A 178 7.12 -3.03 -11.71
C GLY A 178 7.60 -2.30 -12.97
N ARG A 179 7.29 -1.00 -13.14
CA ARG A 179 7.82 -0.16 -14.23
C ARG A 179 9.19 0.41 -13.88
N HIS A 180 10.20 -0.46 -13.75
CA HIS A 180 11.55 -0.04 -13.40
C HIS A 180 12.58 -0.46 -14.46
N ASP A 181 13.69 0.27 -14.51
CA ASP A 181 14.85 -0.03 -15.34
C ASP A 181 16.06 -0.28 -14.45
N VAL A 182 16.78 -1.35 -14.70
CA VAL A 182 18.01 -1.67 -13.97
C VAL A 182 19.20 -1.09 -14.72
N VAL A 183 19.90 -0.15 -14.08
CA VAL A 183 21.19 0.38 -14.52
C VAL A 183 22.26 -0.47 -13.84
N ARG A 184 22.88 -1.38 -14.59
CA ARG A 184 23.94 -2.26 -14.09
C ARG A 184 25.20 -1.47 -13.77
N ASP A 185 25.90 -1.90 -12.72
CA ASP A 185 27.21 -1.37 -12.33
C ASP A 185 27.20 0.17 -12.17
N ALA A 186 26.07 0.72 -11.71
CA ALA A 186 25.86 2.16 -11.53
C ALA A 186 26.58 2.70 -10.29
N ILE A 187 26.82 1.83 -9.31
CA ILE A 187 27.49 2.13 -8.04
C ILE A 187 28.64 1.14 -7.89
N THR A 188 29.84 1.61 -7.54
CA THR A 188 30.96 0.69 -7.31
C THR A 188 30.72 -0.15 -6.06
N ALA A 189 31.25 -1.37 -6.02
CA ALA A 189 31.11 -2.22 -4.84
C ALA A 189 31.68 -1.56 -3.57
N GLU A 190 32.77 -0.79 -3.72
CA GLU A 190 33.38 -0.02 -2.64
C GLU A 190 32.47 1.11 -2.14
N ALA A 191 31.86 1.89 -3.05
CA ALA A 191 30.94 2.96 -2.68
C ALA A 191 29.71 2.41 -1.96
N TRP A 192 29.12 1.31 -2.46
CA TRP A 192 27.99 0.66 -1.81
C TRP A 192 28.33 0.12 -0.41
N ALA A 193 29.50 -0.50 -0.25
CA ALA A 193 29.96 -1.00 1.05
C ALA A 193 30.27 0.13 2.05
N ALA A 194 30.76 1.27 1.57
CA ALA A 194 31.06 2.45 2.39
C ALA A 194 29.81 3.25 2.77
N ALA A 195 28.77 3.20 1.92
CA ALA A 195 27.52 3.92 2.11
C ALA A 195 26.90 3.67 3.49
N ARG A 196 26.27 4.71 4.03
CA ARG A 196 25.71 4.65 5.39
C ARG A 196 24.26 4.22 5.35
N ALA A 197 23.48 4.71 4.39
CA ALA A 197 22.05 4.43 4.31
C ALA A 197 21.73 2.93 4.40
N PRO A 198 22.46 2.01 3.72
CA PRO A 198 22.18 0.59 3.87
C PRO A 198 22.26 0.08 5.31
N ARG A 199 23.29 0.49 6.07
CA ARG A 199 23.46 0.09 7.47
C ARG A 199 22.40 0.71 8.37
N SER A 200 22.05 1.97 8.12
CA SER A 200 21.00 2.68 8.86
C SER A 200 19.63 2.01 8.68
N LEU A 201 19.30 1.61 7.45
CA LEU A 201 18.04 0.92 7.15
C LEU A 201 17.96 -0.47 7.78
N VAL A 202 19.07 -1.22 7.83
CA VAL A 202 19.13 -2.49 8.55
C VAL A 202 18.81 -2.30 10.04
N ALA A 203 19.48 -1.36 10.70
CA ALA A 203 19.23 -1.07 12.11
C ALA A 203 17.81 -0.54 12.37
N ALA A 204 17.30 0.31 11.47
CA ALA A 204 15.96 0.86 11.54
C ALA A 204 14.89 -0.23 11.35
N GLY A 205 15.11 -1.21 10.47
CA GLY A 205 14.21 -2.34 10.27
C GLY A 205 14.01 -3.16 11.54
N THR A 206 15.12 -3.55 12.21
CA THR A 206 15.05 -4.23 13.51
C THR A 206 14.30 -3.40 14.54
N ARG A 207 14.63 -2.11 14.65
CA ARG A 207 13.96 -1.23 15.61
C ARG A 207 12.47 -1.06 15.31
N MET A 208 12.06 -0.94 14.05
CA MET A 208 10.65 -0.90 13.68
C MET A 208 9.93 -2.21 14.04
N GLY A 209 10.61 -3.35 13.89
CA GLY A 209 10.12 -4.65 14.35
C GLY A 209 9.90 -4.69 15.86
N ASP A 210 10.88 -4.23 16.64
CA ASP A 210 10.82 -4.17 18.11
C ASP A 210 9.71 -3.23 18.62
N LEU A 211 9.48 -2.13 17.90
CA LEU A 211 8.40 -1.19 18.19
C LEU A 211 7.01 -1.72 17.76
N GLY A 212 6.94 -2.74 16.89
CA GLY A 212 5.67 -3.21 16.32
C GLY A 212 5.15 -2.34 15.18
N LEU A 213 6.00 -1.55 14.54
CA LEU A 213 5.67 -0.75 13.34
C LEU A 213 5.68 -1.58 12.05
N LEU A 214 6.27 -2.79 12.10
CA LEU A 214 6.29 -3.74 10.99
C LEU A 214 5.68 -5.07 11.46
N PRO A 215 4.63 -5.57 10.80
CA PRO A 215 4.14 -6.90 11.06
C PRO A 215 5.11 -7.96 10.52
N ALA A 216 4.95 -9.19 11.00
CA ALA A 216 5.65 -10.33 10.41
C ALA A 216 5.21 -10.55 8.95
N PRO A 217 6.10 -10.97 8.05
CA PRO A 217 5.72 -11.33 6.69
C PRO A 217 4.63 -12.40 6.67
N HIS A 218 3.64 -12.22 5.79
CA HIS A 218 2.56 -13.17 5.61
C HIS A 218 2.92 -14.15 4.49
N ALA A 219 3.04 -15.43 4.81
CA ALA A 219 3.33 -16.45 3.81
C ALA A 219 2.04 -16.92 3.16
N MET A 220 2.05 -17.17 1.84
CA MET A 220 0.86 -17.66 1.13
C MET A 220 0.33 -18.99 1.72
N ARG A 221 1.23 -19.83 2.23
CA ARG A 221 0.90 -21.11 2.88
C ARG A 221 0.02 -20.97 4.13
N ASP A 222 -0.07 -19.78 4.70
CA ASP A 222 -0.87 -19.51 5.91
C ASP A 222 -2.37 -19.33 5.56
N PHE A 223 -2.69 -19.12 4.28
CA PHE A 223 -4.05 -18.83 3.82
C PHE A 223 -4.67 -19.97 2.98
N VAL A 224 -3.82 -20.73 2.29
CA VAL A 224 -4.25 -21.71 1.28
C VAL A 224 -3.48 -23.03 1.38
N SER A 225 -4.03 -24.07 0.76
CA SER A 225 -3.43 -25.40 0.71
C SER A 225 -2.04 -25.40 0.05
N PRO A 226 -1.21 -26.44 0.30
CA PRO A 226 0.08 -26.59 -0.38
C PRO A 226 -0.02 -26.62 -1.91
N ARG A 227 -1.14 -27.12 -2.45
CA ARG A 227 -1.39 -27.15 -3.90
C ARG A 227 -1.57 -25.73 -4.45
N LEU A 228 -2.41 -24.93 -3.81
CA LEU A 228 -2.68 -23.57 -4.25
C LEU A 228 -1.46 -22.66 -4.01
N THR A 229 -0.73 -22.86 -2.91
CA THR A 229 0.57 -22.19 -2.67
C THR A 229 1.55 -22.41 -3.83
N ARG A 230 1.71 -23.65 -4.30
CA ARG A 230 2.56 -23.94 -5.48
C ARG A 230 2.05 -23.28 -6.76
N THR A 231 0.72 -23.19 -6.91
CA THR A 231 0.09 -22.54 -8.06
C THR A 231 0.38 -21.03 -8.08
N TYR A 232 0.27 -20.36 -6.94
CA TYR A 232 0.64 -18.95 -6.79
C TYR A 232 2.12 -18.69 -7.11
N ALA A 233 3.03 -19.50 -6.55
CA ALA A 233 4.45 -19.37 -6.81
C ALA A 233 4.76 -19.56 -8.31
N MET A 234 4.19 -20.59 -8.94
CA MET A 234 4.51 -20.96 -10.33
C MET A 234 3.93 -19.99 -11.37
N TYR A 235 2.68 -19.56 -11.19
CA TYR A 235 1.96 -18.81 -12.23
C TYR A 235 1.83 -17.31 -11.96
N LEU A 236 1.99 -16.90 -10.70
CA LEU A 236 1.81 -15.51 -10.27
C LEU A 236 3.06 -14.91 -9.61
N ASN A 237 4.14 -15.71 -9.44
CA ASN A 237 5.37 -15.30 -8.76
C ASN A 237 5.09 -14.66 -7.40
N LEU A 238 4.15 -15.24 -6.64
CA LEU A 238 3.68 -14.74 -5.36
C LEU A 238 3.91 -15.78 -4.28
N GLN A 239 4.87 -15.51 -3.38
CA GLN A 239 5.20 -16.41 -2.26
C GLN A 239 4.58 -15.94 -0.93
N GLY A 240 4.33 -14.64 -0.82
CA GLY A 240 3.83 -13.96 0.36
C GLY A 240 3.89 -12.45 0.15
N PHE A 241 3.70 -11.70 1.23
CA PHE A 241 3.82 -10.25 1.23
C PHE A 241 4.36 -9.76 2.57
N SER A 242 5.14 -8.70 2.53
CA SER A 242 5.59 -7.96 3.71
C SER A 242 5.20 -6.49 3.56
N GLU A 243 4.64 -5.95 4.62
CA GLU A 243 4.10 -4.61 4.70
C GLU A 243 5.14 -3.60 5.15
N GLY A 244 4.85 -2.33 4.95
CA GLY A 244 5.73 -1.22 5.33
C GLY A 244 6.87 -0.98 4.35
N MET A 245 7.59 0.12 4.50
CA MET A 245 8.77 0.45 3.71
C MET A 245 9.68 1.33 4.55
N LEU A 246 10.99 1.19 4.37
CA LEU A 246 11.96 2.15 4.87
C LEU A 246 12.78 2.70 3.71
N PHE A 247 13.16 3.97 3.81
CA PHE A 247 14.03 4.61 2.85
C PHE A 247 14.91 5.68 3.47
N ALA A 248 16.07 5.90 2.88
CA ALA A 248 17.00 6.96 3.25
C ALA A 248 17.78 7.43 2.02
N PHE A 249 17.95 8.75 1.90
CA PHE A 249 18.81 9.34 0.87
C PHE A 249 20.25 9.30 1.34
N ASP A 250 21.14 8.79 0.49
CA ASP A 250 22.58 8.73 0.77
C ASP A 250 23.32 9.76 -0.11
N PRO A 251 23.85 10.86 0.47
CA PRO A 251 24.54 11.88 -0.32
C PRO A 251 25.86 11.41 -0.93
N ASP A 252 26.50 10.36 -0.41
CA ASP A 252 27.72 9.81 -1.04
C ASP A 252 27.39 8.99 -2.29
N LEU A 253 26.20 8.39 -2.34
CA LEU A 253 25.70 7.65 -3.51
C LEU A 253 24.91 8.53 -4.50
N ASP A 254 24.46 9.72 -4.05
CA ASP A 254 23.44 10.54 -4.73
C ASP A 254 22.19 9.71 -5.11
N ALA A 255 21.79 8.83 -4.20
CA ALA A 255 20.76 7.84 -4.44
C ALA A 255 19.82 7.69 -3.24
N LEU A 256 18.58 7.31 -3.54
CA LEU A 256 17.65 6.85 -2.53
C LEU A 256 17.86 5.35 -2.31
N VAL A 257 18.16 4.95 -1.07
CA VAL A 257 18.19 3.54 -0.69
C VAL A 257 16.83 3.17 -0.10
N VAL A 258 16.23 2.09 -0.62
CA VAL A 258 14.91 1.61 -0.22
C VAL A 258 14.95 0.13 0.14
N THR A 259 14.00 -0.33 0.95
CA THR A 259 13.77 -1.77 1.12
C THR A 259 13.26 -2.43 -0.18
N ALA A 260 13.63 -3.68 -0.42
CA ALA A 260 13.11 -4.49 -1.51
C ALA A 260 11.62 -4.86 -1.33
N SER A 261 10.97 -5.26 -2.43
CA SER A 261 9.57 -5.68 -2.42
C SER A 261 9.35 -6.95 -1.60
N GLY A 262 8.30 -6.94 -0.77
CA GLY A 262 7.89 -8.10 0.04
C GLY A 262 7.45 -9.33 -0.74
N ARG A 263 7.21 -9.21 -2.06
CA ARG A 263 6.88 -10.35 -2.94
C ARG A 263 7.99 -11.41 -2.98
N TRP A 264 9.21 -11.02 -2.60
CA TRP A 264 10.39 -11.89 -2.55
C TRP A 264 10.63 -12.55 -1.18
N GLY A 265 9.69 -12.40 -0.24
CA GLY A 265 9.81 -12.99 1.10
C GLY A 265 10.78 -12.24 2.03
N VAL A 266 11.05 -10.97 1.74
CA VAL A 266 11.90 -10.10 2.57
C VAL A 266 11.19 -9.80 3.89
N ASP A 267 11.83 -10.13 5.01
CA ASP A 267 11.43 -9.71 6.35
C ASP A 267 12.05 -8.35 6.66
N LYS A 268 11.24 -7.29 6.64
CA LYS A 268 11.73 -5.91 6.85
C LYS A 268 12.17 -5.64 8.29
N ARG A 269 11.97 -6.59 9.20
CA ARG A 269 12.44 -6.56 10.60
C ARG A 269 13.84 -7.13 10.76
N ASP A 270 14.29 -7.94 9.80
CA ASP A 270 15.59 -8.62 9.80
C ASP A 270 16.28 -8.42 8.44
N LEU A 271 16.48 -7.15 8.09
CA LEU A 271 17.07 -6.76 6.82
C LEU A 271 18.57 -7.07 6.78
N SER A 272 19.04 -7.50 5.62
CA SER A 272 20.45 -7.51 5.24
C SER A 272 20.73 -6.46 4.17
N ALA A 273 22.01 -6.21 3.87
CA ALA A 273 22.39 -5.34 2.76
C ALA A 273 21.85 -5.83 1.40
N GLY A 274 21.57 -7.14 1.26
CA GLY A 274 20.98 -7.72 0.05
C GLY A 274 19.49 -7.44 -0.12
N ASP A 275 18.81 -7.03 0.95
CA ASP A 275 17.38 -6.71 0.97
C ASP A 275 17.11 -5.22 0.66
N LEU A 276 18.16 -4.49 0.29
CA LEU A 276 18.14 -3.06 0.03
C LEU A 276 18.47 -2.78 -1.43
N VAL A 277 17.81 -1.77 -1.98
CA VAL A 277 17.88 -1.41 -3.39
C VAL A 277 18.18 0.08 -3.49
N ALA A 278 19.25 0.45 -4.19
CA ALA A 278 19.48 1.84 -4.55
C ALA A 278 18.64 2.20 -5.78
N VAL A 279 18.00 3.35 -5.74
CA VAL A 279 17.24 3.91 -6.84
C VAL A 279 17.60 5.38 -7.05
N ASP A 280 17.47 5.83 -8.29
CA ASP A 280 17.45 7.25 -8.60
C ASP A 280 16.28 7.89 -7.84
N HIS A 281 16.56 8.97 -7.11
CA HIS A 281 15.55 9.67 -6.32
C HIS A 281 14.52 10.41 -7.20
N ARG A 282 14.72 10.41 -8.53
CA ARG A 282 13.82 10.98 -9.53
C ARG A 282 13.22 9.90 -10.42
N LEU A 283 11.99 10.13 -10.86
CA LEU A 283 11.33 9.28 -11.85
C LEU A 283 11.80 9.64 -13.27
N ASP A 284 12.20 8.64 -14.05
CA ASP A 284 12.48 8.81 -15.48
C ASP A 284 11.24 8.42 -16.29
N ARG A 285 10.50 9.43 -16.80
CA ARG A 285 9.25 9.21 -17.57
C ARG A 285 8.25 8.31 -16.83
N GLY A 286 8.14 8.48 -15.51
CA GLY A 286 7.28 7.69 -14.63
C GLY A 286 7.82 6.30 -14.28
N ARG A 287 9.09 6.02 -14.57
CA ARG A 287 9.78 4.76 -14.23
C ARG A 287 10.82 5.00 -13.15
N VAL A 288 10.99 4.02 -12.27
CA VAL A 288 12.07 4.02 -11.27
C VAL A 288 13.34 3.46 -11.92
N ARG A 289 14.47 4.12 -11.72
CA ARG A 289 15.78 3.60 -12.15
C ARG A 289 16.47 2.94 -10.97
N VAL A 290 16.61 1.62 -11.01
CA VAL A 290 17.37 0.84 -10.03
C VAL A 290 18.85 0.94 -10.34
N LEU A 291 19.62 1.48 -9.41
CA LEU A 291 21.06 1.70 -9.53
C LEU A 291 21.78 0.49 -8.94
N ALA A 292 22.00 -0.54 -9.75
CA ALA A 292 22.59 -1.79 -9.26
C ALA A 292 24.07 -1.59 -8.93
N PRO A 293 24.54 -1.98 -7.73
CA PRO A 293 25.96 -1.97 -7.46
C PRO A 293 26.71 -3.05 -8.24
N GLU A 294 28.00 -2.82 -8.48
CA GLU A 294 28.87 -3.72 -9.23
C GLU A 294 28.83 -5.16 -8.70
N GLY A 295 28.60 -6.11 -9.61
CA GLY A 295 28.59 -7.54 -9.30
C GLY A 295 27.35 -8.05 -8.54
N MET A 296 26.35 -7.19 -8.27
CA MET A 296 25.11 -7.57 -7.61
C MET A 296 23.92 -7.61 -8.58
N GLN A 297 23.05 -8.62 -8.43
CA GLN A 297 21.74 -8.61 -9.06
C GLN A 297 20.75 -7.97 -8.07
N PRO A 298 20.22 -6.77 -8.35
CA PRO A 298 19.35 -6.10 -7.41
C PRO A 298 17.99 -6.83 -7.34
N MET A 299 17.40 -6.83 -6.16
CA MET A 299 15.99 -7.16 -6.01
C MET A 299 15.12 -6.05 -6.63
N ALA A 300 13.84 -6.34 -6.86
CA ALA A 300 12.91 -5.28 -7.21
C ALA A 300 12.68 -4.35 -5.99
N PRO A 301 12.65 -3.02 -6.18
CA PRO A 301 12.37 -2.09 -5.08
C PRO A 301 10.94 -2.29 -4.56
N SER A 302 10.67 -1.79 -3.34
CA SER A 302 9.31 -1.75 -2.80
C SER A 302 8.32 -1.07 -3.77
N VAL A 303 7.04 -1.44 -3.69
CA VAL A 303 6.01 -0.87 -4.59
C VAL A 303 5.77 0.62 -4.32
N GLU A 304 6.02 1.05 -3.10
CA GLU A 304 5.96 2.41 -2.58
C GLU A 304 7.11 3.28 -3.09
N ALA A 305 8.17 2.69 -3.70
CA ALA A 305 9.34 3.44 -4.17
C ALA A 305 8.97 4.55 -5.19
N TRP A 306 7.90 4.37 -5.96
CA TRP A 306 7.41 5.39 -6.89
C TRP A 306 6.85 6.62 -6.16
N GLU A 307 6.12 6.41 -5.07
CA GLU A 307 5.56 7.47 -4.23
C GLU A 307 6.70 8.21 -3.55
N VAL A 308 7.68 7.48 -3.01
CA VAL A 308 8.85 8.07 -2.38
C VAL A 308 9.68 8.87 -3.38
N CYS A 309 10.00 8.35 -4.57
CA CYS A 309 10.69 9.16 -5.60
C CYS A 309 9.90 10.43 -5.95
N ALA A 310 8.57 10.36 -5.97
CA ALA A 310 7.73 11.54 -6.21
C ALA A 310 7.79 12.56 -5.06
N LEU A 311 7.91 12.12 -3.80
CA LEU A 311 8.18 12.99 -2.66
C LEU A 311 9.54 13.68 -2.83
N PHE A 312 10.58 12.93 -3.17
CA PHE A 312 11.93 13.47 -3.35
C PHE A 312 12.03 14.45 -4.54
N GLU A 313 11.30 14.19 -5.63
CA GLU A 313 11.21 15.10 -6.77
C GLU A 313 10.47 16.41 -6.42
N ALA A 314 9.47 16.35 -5.54
CA ALA A 314 8.68 17.51 -5.13
C ALA A 314 9.31 18.30 -3.96
N ALA A 315 10.24 17.69 -3.21
CA ALA A 315 10.90 18.33 -2.08
C ALA A 315 11.82 19.48 -2.54
N PRO A 316 11.88 20.60 -1.79
CA PRO A 316 12.93 21.60 -2.00
C PRO A 316 14.30 20.98 -1.70
N THR A 317 15.37 21.62 -2.15
CA THR A 317 16.74 21.24 -1.81
C THR A 317 17.27 22.03 -0.61
N VAL A 318 18.19 21.41 0.11
CA VAL A 318 18.93 21.99 1.24
C VAL A 318 20.40 21.70 1.09
N ARG A 319 21.24 22.44 1.83
CA ARG A 319 22.67 22.23 1.86
C ARG A 319 23.10 21.37 3.04
N VAL A 320 24.04 20.48 2.77
CA VAL A 320 24.66 19.60 3.75
C VAL A 320 26.18 19.67 3.65
N GLY A 321 26.84 19.37 4.77
CA GLY A 321 28.28 19.29 4.90
C GLY A 321 28.69 18.08 5.73
N LYS A 322 29.92 17.60 5.55
CA LYS A 322 30.48 16.55 6.41
C LYS A 322 31.00 17.14 7.71
N ASN A 323 30.60 16.57 8.84
CA ASN A 323 31.18 16.88 10.14
C ASN A 323 32.59 16.26 10.29
N ALA A 324 33.23 16.46 11.45
CA ALA A 324 34.56 15.93 11.72
C ALA A 324 34.67 14.39 11.68
N ALA A 325 33.56 13.68 11.88
CA ALA A 325 33.48 12.22 11.76
C ALA A 325 33.19 11.76 10.31
N GLY A 326 33.11 12.68 9.35
CA GLY A 326 32.78 12.40 7.96
C GLY A 326 31.29 12.18 7.70
N HIS A 327 30.42 12.47 8.66
CA HIS A 327 28.97 12.30 8.52
C HIS A 327 28.30 13.53 7.94
N TRP A 328 27.39 13.33 6.99
CA TRP A 328 26.55 14.38 6.44
C TRP A 328 25.61 14.96 7.50
N ARG A 329 25.56 16.28 7.58
CA ARG A 329 24.65 17.06 8.42
C ARG A 329 24.09 18.23 7.64
N TRP A 330 22.92 18.71 8.05
CA TRP A 330 22.42 20.01 7.63
C TRP A 330 23.47 21.08 7.92
N ASP A 331 23.83 21.84 6.89
CA ASP A 331 24.76 22.95 6.97
C ASP A 331 24.34 23.99 5.92
N PRO A 332 23.82 25.15 6.33
CA PRO A 332 23.39 26.19 5.38
C PRO A 332 24.56 26.75 4.55
N ASN A 333 25.80 26.58 5.03
CA ASN A 333 27.04 26.93 4.32
C ASN A 333 27.71 25.72 3.65
N GLY A 334 27.09 24.54 3.72
CA GLY A 334 27.57 23.33 3.09
C GLY A 334 27.66 23.46 1.58
N THR A 335 28.50 22.65 0.95
CA THR A 335 28.77 22.72 -0.50
C THR A 335 28.02 21.67 -1.31
N HIS A 336 27.26 20.79 -0.65
CA HIS A 336 26.52 19.72 -1.30
C HIS A 336 25.02 19.94 -1.13
N GLU A 337 24.28 19.92 -2.23
CA GLU A 337 22.82 20.13 -2.23
C GLU A 337 22.10 18.79 -2.36
N VAL A 338 21.13 18.57 -1.49
CA VAL A 338 20.34 17.32 -1.42
C VAL A 338 18.86 17.66 -1.25
N PRO A 339 17.94 16.74 -1.56
CA PRO A 339 16.53 16.91 -1.21
C PRO A 339 16.36 17.15 0.30
N ALA A 340 15.42 18.00 0.69
CA ALA A 340 15.15 18.34 2.09
C ALA A 340 14.71 17.14 2.93
N ILE A 341 14.13 16.11 2.28
CA ILE A 341 13.82 14.84 2.90
C ILE A 341 15.13 14.04 3.07
N ARG A 342 15.39 13.59 4.28
CA ARG A 342 16.56 12.78 4.63
C ARG A 342 16.24 11.29 4.57
N ALA A 343 15.13 10.89 5.18
CA ALA A 343 14.70 9.51 5.29
C ALA A 343 13.20 9.45 5.60
N GLY A 344 12.64 8.24 5.64
CA GLY A 344 11.26 8.05 6.06
C GLY A 344 10.85 6.59 6.12
N LEU A 345 9.62 6.40 6.56
CA LEU A 345 9.00 5.10 6.70
C LEU A 345 7.54 5.14 6.25
N HIS A 346 7.08 4.01 5.74
CA HIS A 346 5.68 3.67 5.51
C HIS A 346 5.33 2.55 6.48
N ALA A 347 4.26 2.70 7.26
CA ALA A 347 3.83 1.72 8.25
C ALA A 347 2.32 1.49 8.16
N HIS A 348 1.89 0.23 8.33
CA HIS A 348 0.48 -0.16 8.24
C HIS A 348 -0.13 -0.14 9.65
N VAL A 349 -0.11 1.02 10.28
CA VAL A 349 -0.56 1.25 11.66
C VAL A 349 -1.48 2.45 11.72
N GLY A 350 -2.33 2.52 12.74
CA GLY A 350 -3.20 3.64 13.03
C GLY A 350 -2.55 4.52 14.11
N VAL A 351 -2.69 5.83 14.01
CA VAL A 351 -2.14 6.77 14.99
C VAL A 351 -3.26 7.51 15.68
N SER A 352 -3.31 7.39 17.00
CA SER A 352 -4.32 8.05 17.84
C SER A 352 -3.87 9.42 18.34
N TYR A 353 -2.57 9.70 18.34
CA TYR A 353 -2.02 10.98 18.78
C TYR A 353 -0.66 11.26 18.15
N ALA A 354 -0.40 12.54 17.85
CA ALA A 354 0.90 13.05 17.43
C ALA A 354 1.11 14.44 18.05
N ASP A 355 2.25 14.66 18.72
CA ASP A 355 2.61 15.93 19.34
C ASP A 355 2.91 16.99 18.26
N PRO A 356 2.06 18.02 18.10
CA PRO A 356 2.21 19.01 17.03
C PRO A 356 3.45 19.90 17.20
N ALA A 357 4.11 19.90 18.36
CA ALA A 357 5.33 20.64 18.59
C ALA A 357 6.57 19.94 18.02
N LEU A 358 6.52 18.60 17.86
CA LEU A 358 7.66 17.79 17.42
C LEU A 358 7.50 17.28 15.99
N ILE A 359 6.28 16.95 15.58
CA ILE A 359 5.99 16.40 14.26
C ILE A 359 4.81 17.14 13.62
N GLU A 360 4.93 17.46 12.33
CA GLU A 360 3.82 17.96 11.55
C GLU A 360 2.89 16.83 11.14
N SER A 361 1.59 16.97 11.43
CA SER A 361 0.55 16.08 10.91
C SER A 361 -0.22 16.78 9.79
N ILE A 362 -0.11 16.27 8.57
CA ILE A 362 -0.83 16.79 7.40
C ILE A 362 -2.11 15.97 7.21
N PRO A 363 -3.30 16.59 7.23
CA PRO A 363 -4.55 15.87 7.02
C PRO A 363 -4.68 15.39 5.56
N PRO A 364 -5.40 14.29 5.29
CA PRO A 364 -5.72 13.87 3.92
C PRO A 364 -6.53 14.94 3.19
N ASP A 365 -6.18 15.22 1.93
CA ASP A 365 -6.96 16.08 1.05
C ASP A 365 -8.21 15.32 0.55
N ARG A 366 -9.23 15.24 1.42
CA ARG A 366 -10.48 14.53 1.13
C ARG A 366 -11.36 15.22 0.08
N ASP A 367 -11.11 16.49 -0.21
CA ASP A 367 -11.84 17.22 -1.25
C ASP A 367 -11.36 16.76 -2.63
N ARG A 368 -10.06 16.54 -2.81
CA ARG A 368 -9.48 16.02 -4.06
C ARG A 368 -9.46 14.49 -4.13
N TYR A 369 -9.29 13.82 -2.99
CA TYR A 369 -9.16 12.37 -2.85
C TYR A 369 -10.09 11.86 -1.73
N PRO A 370 -11.41 11.79 -1.98
CA PRO A 370 -12.39 11.34 -0.98
C PRO A 370 -12.21 9.89 -0.54
N TYR A 371 -11.52 9.08 -1.36
CA TYR A 371 -11.22 7.68 -1.14
C TYR A 371 -9.70 7.46 -1.21
N GLY A 372 -9.20 6.49 -0.46
CA GLY A 372 -7.81 6.02 -0.51
C GLY A 372 -7.49 5.13 -1.71
N PHE A 373 -6.20 5.00 -1.99
CA PHE A 373 -5.68 4.20 -3.08
C PHE A 373 -4.69 3.16 -2.56
N GLY A 374 -4.48 2.08 -3.31
CA GLY A 374 -3.42 1.13 -3.03
C GLY A 374 -2.05 1.74 -3.32
N CYS A 375 -1.01 1.22 -2.64
CA CYS A 375 0.36 1.60 -2.92
C CYS A 375 0.79 1.19 -4.32
N GLY A 376 1.78 1.88 -4.87
CA GLY A 376 2.30 1.62 -6.20
C GLY A 376 1.31 1.99 -7.31
N THR A 377 0.43 2.97 -7.05
CA THR A 377 -0.49 3.53 -8.05
C THR A 377 -0.14 4.97 -8.42
N ASP A 378 -0.53 5.40 -9.63
CA ASP A 378 -0.36 6.79 -10.09
C ASP A 378 -1.10 7.81 -9.22
N LEU A 379 -2.28 7.48 -8.68
CA LEU A 379 -3.00 8.35 -7.77
C LEU A 379 -2.35 8.44 -6.40
N MET A 380 -1.72 7.38 -5.88
CA MET A 380 -0.95 7.50 -4.64
C MET A 380 0.31 8.36 -4.83
N ILE A 381 0.94 8.35 -6.01
CA ILE A 381 2.00 9.30 -6.36
C ILE A 381 1.47 10.76 -6.30
N ASP A 382 0.29 11.02 -6.86
CA ASP A 382 -0.30 12.36 -6.87
C ASP A 382 -0.74 12.81 -5.46
N VAL A 383 -1.25 11.88 -4.65
CA VAL A 383 -1.51 12.09 -3.21
C VAL A 383 -0.22 12.47 -2.49
N ALA A 384 0.86 11.70 -2.66
CA ALA A 384 2.15 11.97 -2.02
C ALA A 384 2.67 13.38 -2.36
N ARG A 385 2.64 13.78 -3.64
CA ARG A 385 3.03 15.13 -4.08
C ARG A 385 2.14 16.22 -3.49
N SER A 386 0.82 16.03 -3.53
CA SER A 386 -0.15 17.00 -3.02
C SER A 386 0.00 17.19 -1.50
N THR A 387 0.21 16.11 -0.76
CA THR A 387 0.46 16.15 0.68
C THR A 387 1.75 16.89 1.00
N LEU A 388 2.84 16.60 0.28
CA LEU A 388 4.11 17.26 0.52
C LEU A 388 4.04 18.77 0.25
N ALA A 389 3.33 19.19 -0.81
CA ALA A 389 3.11 20.60 -1.12
C ALA A 389 2.35 21.37 -0.02
N ALA A 390 1.59 20.66 0.82
CA ALA A 390 0.88 21.23 1.96
C ALA A 390 1.72 21.28 3.25
N SER A 391 2.93 20.70 3.26
CA SER A 391 3.79 20.67 4.46
C SER A 391 4.35 22.04 4.79
N ARG A 392 4.08 22.53 6.00
CA ARG A 392 4.71 23.75 6.51
C ARG A 392 6.13 23.48 6.96
N ALA A 393 6.39 22.34 7.62
CA ALA A 393 7.73 22.01 8.10
C ALA A 393 8.76 21.93 6.96
N LEU A 394 8.31 21.55 5.76
CA LEU A 394 9.16 21.49 4.57
C LEU A 394 9.35 22.85 3.89
N HIS A 395 8.34 23.72 3.90
CA HIS A 395 8.29 24.92 3.07
C HIS A 395 8.45 26.25 3.83
N ASP A 396 8.30 26.26 5.15
CA ASP A 396 8.47 27.44 6.01
C ASP A 396 9.80 27.36 6.76
N PRO A 397 10.81 28.18 6.41
CA PRO A 397 12.11 28.19 7.09
C PRO A 397 12.05 28.57 8.58
N ALA A 398 10.92 29.12 9.06
CA ALA A 398 10.71 29.42 10.47
C ALA A 398 10.13 28.22 11.25
N ASP A 399 9.66 27.17 10.57
CA ASP A 399 9.17 25.96 11.21
C ASP A 399 10.36 25.15 11.73
N THR A 400 10.31 24.79 13.01
CA THR A 400 11.39 24.09 13.70
C THR A 400 11.22 22.58 13.72
N ARG A 401 10.11 22.05 13.18
CA ARG A 401 9.84 20.62 13.18
C ARG A 401 10.69 19.94 12.11
N HIS A 402 11.24 18.79 12.45
CA HIS A 402 12.09 18.01 11.54
C HIS A 402 11.45 16.69 11.12
N TYR A 403 10.19 16.48 11.49
CA TYR A 403 9.43 15.30 11.17
C TYR A 403 8.08 15.72 10.61
N VAL A 404 7.62 14.97 9.61
CA VAL A 404 6.32 15.17 8.96
C VAL A 404 5.64 13.82 8.85
N ARG A 405 4.33 13.75 9.06
CA ARG A 405 3.53 12.54 8.84
C ARG A 405 2.18 12.87 8.25
N TRP A 406 1.57 11.87 7.62
CA TRP A 406 0.17 11.93 7.20
C TRP A 406 -0.46 10.54 7.16
N PRO A 407 -1.76 10.44 7.49
CA PRO A 407 -2.47 9.19 7.38
C PRO A 407 -2.80 8.95 5.91
N MET A 408 -2.56 7.73 5.45
CA MET A 408 -3.04 7.24 4.17
C MET A 408 -4.39 6.56 4.42
N LEU A 409 -5.45 7.08 3.79
CA LEU A 409 -6.81 6.62 4.00
C LEU A 409 -6.89 5.09 3.91
N TYR A 410 -7.36 4.46 5.01
CA TYR A 410 -7.50 3.00 5.20
C TYR A 410 -6.26 2.17 4.85
N HIS A 411 -5.06 2.75 4.91
CA HIS A 411 -3.82 2.05 4.54
C HIS A 411 -2.80 2.05 5.68
N GLY A 412 -2.62 3.19 6.34
CA GLY A 412 -1.62 3.33 7.40
C GLY A 412 -1.04 4.74 7.43
N GLU A 413 0.26 4.84 7.65
CA GLU A 413 0.99 6.08 7.90
C GLU A 413 2.24 6.18 7.04
N MET A 414 2.49 7.38 6.51
CA MET A 414 3.79 7.78 5.99
C MET A 414 4.39 8.81 6.92
N ALA A 415 5.67 8.65 7.26
CA ALA A 415 6.40 9.60 8.09
C ALA A 415 7.79 9.87 7.51
N LEU A 416 8.21 11.13 7.54
CA LEU A 416 9.44 11.63 6.96
C LEU A 416 10.32 12.25 8.05
N GLU A 417 11.62 12.06 7.90
CA GLU A 417 12.67 12.83 8.56
C GLU A 417 13.22 13.85 7.56
N LEU A 418 13.18 15.13 7.93
CA LEU A 418 13.76 16.24 7.16
C LEU A 418 15.19 16.51 7.61
N TRP A 419 16.05 17.05 6.76
CA TRP A 419 17.33 17.59 7.21
C TRP A 419 17.13 18.86 8.05
N GLY A 420 17.75 18.92 9.23
CA GLY A 420 17.66 20.07 10.12
C GLY A 420 18.77 20.12 11.18
N PRO A 421 18.88 21.25 11.91
CA PRO A 421 19.85 21.39 12.99
C PRO A 421 19.61 20.39 14.14
N GLY A 422 20.69 19.98 14.80
CA GLY A 422 20.62 19.18 16.03
C GLY A 422 20.16 17.73 15.89
N GLN A 423 19.91 17.26 14.66
CA GLN A 423 19.52 15.88 14.41
C GLN A 423 20.65 14.87 14.61
N SER A 424 20.27 13.61 14.81
CA SER A 424 21.20 12.49 14.89
C SER A 424 22.00 12.34 13.60
N ASP A 425 23.23 11.84 13.70
CA ASP A 425 24.02 11.47 12.51
C ASP A 425 23.44 10.26 11.76
N GLU A 426 22.66 9.43 12.44
CA GLU A 426 22.05 8.23 11.87
C GLU A 426 20.65 8.56 11.33
N PRO A 427 20.39 8.41 10.02
CA PRO A 427 19.04 8.51 9.46
C PRO A 427 18.06 7.56 10.16
N LEU A 428 16.79 7.94 10.21
CA LEU A 428 15.66 7.27 10.89
C LEU A 428 15.76 7.17 12.40
N ARG A 429 16.92 7.38 13.02
CA ARG A 429 17.04 7.24 14.48
C ARG A 429 16.11 8.21 15.22
N GLY A 430 16.16 9.49 14.84
CA GLY A 430 15.32 10.52 15.46
C GLY A 430 13.84 10.32 15.15
N LEU A 431 13.51 9.92 13.92
CA LEU A 431 12.13 9.62 13.55
C LEU A 431 11.58 8.43 14.36
N LEU A 432 12.35 7.37 14.55
CA LEU A 432 11.93 6.23 15.37
C LEU A 432 11.85 6.58 16.86
N ASP A 433 12.68 7.51 17.36
CA ASP A 433 12.56 8.02 18.73
C ASP A 433 11.19 8.70 18.96
N VAL A 434 10.62 9.36 17.95
CA VAL A 434 9.28 9.97 17.99
C VAL A 434 8.18 8.92 18.20
N PHE A 435 8.33 7.73 17.61
CA PHE A 435 7.39 6.60 17.79
C PHE A 435 7.66 5.77 19.05
N ASP A 436 8.83 5.93 19.67
CA ASP A 436 9.26 5.10 20.79
C ASP A 436 8.77 5.70 22.13
N PRO A 437 7.79 5.08 22.82
CA PRO A 437 7.24 5.60 24.06
C PRO A 437 8.24 5.63 25.22
N GLN A 438 9.37 4.95 25.10
CA GLN A 438 10.43 4.96 26.11
C GLN A 438 11.47 6.06 25.88
N VAL A 439 11.44 6.73 24.71
CA VAL A 439 12.40 7.77 24.34
C VAL A 439 11.73 9.14 24.23
N LEU A 440 10.91 9.38 23.20
CA LEU A 440 10.14 10.62 23.07
C LEU A 440 8.64 10.38 23.17
N GLY A 441 8.12 9.28 22.61
CA GLY A 441 6.71 8.93 22.67
C GLY A 441 5.78 10.00 22.08
N ALA A 442 6.28 10.78 21.13
CA ALA A 442 5.56 11.90 20.55
C ALA A 442 4.47 11.47 19.56
N VAL A 443 4.51 10.21 19.08
CA VAL A 443 3.43 9.59 18.29
C VAL A 443 2.95 8.32 19.00
N HIS A 444 1.64 8.26 19.27
CA HIS A 444 0.99 7.06 19.79
C HIS A 444 0.30 6.31 18.66
N PHE A 445 0.64 5.04 18.49
CA PHE A 445 0.11 4.22 17.41
C PHE A 445 -0.42 2.87 17.92
N HIS A 446 -1.19 2.23 17.04
CA HIS A 446 -1.82 0.94 17.24
C HIS A 446 -1.39 0.01 16.10
N ALA A 447 -0.58 -0.99 16.42
CA ALA A 447 -0.07 -1.95 15.44
C ALA A 447 -1.16 -2.87 14.87
N ASP A 448 -2.28 -2.98 15.60
CA ASP A 448 -3.42 -3.83 15.29
C ASP A 448 -4.60 -3.05 14.72
N HIS A 449 -4.42 -1.78 14.36
CA HIS A 449 -5.47 -0.92 13.83
C HIS A 449 -4.95 -0.08 12.67
N ILE A 450 -5.84 0.27 11.76
CA ILE A 450 -5.67 1.34 10.76
C ILE A 450 -7.00 2.08 10.71
N ASP A 451 -6.97 3.40 10.70
CA ASP A 451 -8.17 4.22 10.62
C ASP A 451 -8.97 3.89 9.35
N GLN A 452 -10.27 3.59 9.52
CA GLN A 452 -11.22 3.27 8.45
C GLN A 452 -12.25 4.39 8.29
N PRO A 453 -11.84 5.61 7.89
CA PRO A 453 -12.77 6.73 7.81
C PRO A 453 -13.85 6.46 6.77
N ARG A 454 -15.10 6.77 7.15
CA ARG A 454 -16.26 6.76 6.25
C ARG A 454 -16.06 7.82 5.18
#